data_AF-A0A175VL10-F1
#
_entry.id   AF-A0A175VL10-F1
#
_cell.length_a   1.000
_cell.length_b   1.000
_cell.length_c   1.000
_cell.angle_alpha   90.00
_cell.angle_beta   90.00
_cell.angle_gamma   90.00
#
_symmetry.space_group_name_H-M   'P 1'
#
loop_
_entity.id
_entity.type
_entity.pdbx_description
1 polymer ?
#
loop_
_entity_poly.entity_id
_entity_poly.type
_entity_poly.pdbx_seq_one_letter_code
_entity_poly.pdbx_strand_id
1 'polypeptide(L)'
;MILNKLEQKLNRLQHKANDVVNRVRDRHIRLAVTGLSRSGKTAFITALVNQLEHAAIDGRLPLWDALRQGRILGARRVPQQNPHIPTFAYERGLDSLFGDPPAWPEPTRGVAEVRLEIRYRTRHPLRKHLGEISTLYVDLVDYPGEWLLDLPLLEMGYEQWSEQMCDQLRRPELQTLAAGWLTPAWQADQPFEERPVAQLAERYTDYLHACKRELGLHLIQPGRFVLPGEYAGAPMLQFVPWVWDKPAGEPVDGTLYATLKQRFEQYKQHLVQGFYEQHFAGFDRQIVLVDCLQPLNAGAASFGDMQQAIARIMESFAYGKSNWWRRLFSPRIDKLLFVASKADHVTPEQHGPLVSLLQHLVRSGRGQARFEGIATECLALAAIKATEVGKGVANGREFPAIRGTSLSGEPLLLFPGEVPSHIPPAQWWNTQGFDFQAFRPMPMSAHQALPHIRLDAALEFLLGDHLE
;
A
#
# COMPACT_ATOMS: atom_id res chain seq x y z
N MET A 1 50.85 32.77 10.73
CA MET A 1 49.39 32.95 10.91
C MET A 1 48.60 32.99 9.60
N ILE A 2 49.16 33.51 8.49
CA ILE A 2 48.48 33.61 7.18
C ILE A 2 48.45 32.27 6.41
N LEU A 3 49.54 31.49 6.44
CA LEU A 3 49.59 30.15 5.82
C LEU A 3 48.54 29.18 6.41
N ASN A 4 48.35 29.18 7.72
CA ASN A 4 47.39 28.31 8.41
C ASN A 4 45.92 28.65 8.07
N LYS A 5 45.62 29.92 7.73
CA LYS A 5 44.29 30.34 7.25
C LYS A 5 44.03 29.97 5.78
N LEU A 6 45.08 29.88 4.97
CA LEU A 6 45.02 29.43 3.56
C LEU A 6 44.80 27.92 3.47
N GLU A 7 45.52 27.12 4.28
CA GLU A 7 45.32 25.67 4.38
C GLU A 7 43.93 25.32 4.89
N GLN A 8 43.41 26.03 5.90
CA GLN A 8 42.03 25.83 6.38
C GLN A 8 40.97 26.21 5.34
N LYS A 9 41.22 27.23 4.50
CA LYS A 9 40.31 27.59 3.39
C LYS A 9 40.37 26.57 2.26
N LEU A 10 41.55 26.07 1.90
CA LEU A 10 41.75 25.01 0.91
C LEU A 10 41.09 23.70 1.35
N ASN A 11 41.27 23.29 2.61
CA ASN A 11 40.60 22.10 3.15
C ASN A 11 39.07 22.25 3.18
N ARG A 12 38.54 23.44 3.53
CA ARG A 12 37.08 23.70 3.47
C ARG A 12 36.54 23.70 2.04
N LEU A 13 37.31 24.21 1.07
CA LEU A 13 36.94 24.19 -0.34
C LEU A 13 37.02 22.77 -0.93
N GLN A 14 38.03 21.98 -0.55
CA GLN A 14 38.14 20.56 -0.91
C GLN A 14 37.01 19.72 -0.28
N HIS A 15 36.66 19.95 0.98
CA HIS A 15 35.52 19.29 1.61
C HIS A 15 34.20 19.67 0.94
N LYS A 16 33.98 20.95 0.61
CA LYS A 16 32.79 21.38 -0.13
C LYS A 16 32.76 20.84 -1.57
N ALA A 17 33.90 20.76 -2.25
CA ALA A 17 33.99 20.19 -3.59
C ALA A 17 33.75 18.67 -3.56
N ASN A 18 34.32 17.95 -2.59
CA ASN A 18 34.05 16.54 -2.38
C ASN A 18 32.60 16.28 -1.99
N ASP A 19 31.98 17.12 -1.17
CA ASP A 19 30.55 17.01 -0.83
C ASP A 19 29.65 17.26 -2.04
N VAL A 20 30.00 18.19 -2.93
CA VAL A 20 29.25 18.44 -4.18
C VAL A 20 29.43 17.29 -5.18
N VAL A 21 30.65 16.76 -5.31
CA VAL A 21 30.93 15.57 -6.15
C VAL A 21 30.25 14.31 -5.58
N ASN A 22 30.23 14.15 -4.26
CA ASN A 22 29.50 13.08 -3.58
C ASN A 22 27.99 13.22 -3.76
N ARG A 23 27.42 14.43 -3.67
CA ARG A 23 25.99 14.68 -3.94
C ARG A 23 25.57 14.40 -5.38
N VAL A 24 26.47 14.52 -6.35
CA VAL A 24 26.23 14.08 -7.74
C VAL A 24 26.36 12.56 -7.89
N ARG A 25 27.04 11.89 -6.94
CA ARG A 25 27.22 10.44 -6.91
C ARG A 25 26.08 9.71 -6.20
N ASP A 26 25.48 10.36 -5.21
CA ASP A 26 24.43 9.80 -4.38
C ASP A 26 23.18 9.50 -5.20
N ARG A 27 22.74 8.25 -5.13
CA ARG A 27 21.50 7.83 -5.78
C ARG A 27 20.35 8.05 -4.82
N HIS A 28 19.21 8.46 -5.38
CA HIS A 28 17.98 8.65 -4.64
C HIS A 28 16.90 7.79 -5.30
N ILE A 29 16.14 7.08 -4.48
CA ILE A 29 14.98 6.30 -4.91
C ILE A 29 13.85 6.63 -3.97
N ARG A 30 12.70 7.02 -4.52
CA ARG A 30 11.44 7.10 -3.81
C ARG A 30 10.65 5.83 -4.09
N LEU A 31 10.58 4.94 -3.09
CA LEU A 31 9.84 3.69 -3.12
C LEU A 31 8.48 3.87 -2.44
N ALA A 32 7.45 3.84 -3.26
CA ALA A 32 6.06 3.97 -2.88
C ALA A 32 5.52 2.61 -2.40
N VAL A 33 4.92 2.59 -1.20
CA VAL A 33 4.33 1.40 -0.59
C VAL A 33 2.83 1.62 -0.47
N THR A 34 2.05 0.81 -1.21
CA THR A 34 0.60 0.82 -1.15
C THR A 34 0.03 -0.59 -1.10
N GLY A 35 -1.28 -0.70 -0.98
CA GLY A 35 -1.99 -1.96 -0.87
C GLY A 35 -3.38 -1.78 -0.32
N LEU A 36 -4.24 -2.75 -0.62
CA LEU A 36 -5.61 -2.80 -0.14
C LEU A 36 -5.67 -2.84 1.40
N SER A 37 -6.84 -2.56 1.96
CA SER A 37 -7.08 -2.64 3.40
C SER A 37 -6.52 -3.95 3.99
N ARG A 38 -5.80 -3.87 5.12
CA ARG A 38 -5.21 -5.02 5.83
C ARG A 38 -4.17 -5.85 5.05
N SER A 39 -3.64 -5.34 3.95
CA SER A 39 -2.53 -5.95 3.18
C SER A 39 -1.17 -5.99 3.89
N GLY A 40 -1.03 -5.33 5.04
CA GLY A 40 0.19 -5.39 5.86
C GLY A 40 1.27 -4.36 5.53
N LYS A 41 0.91 -3.19 4.96
CA LYS A 41 1.87 -2.09 4.64
C LYS A 41 2.79 -1.70 5.78
N THR A 42 2.22 -1.42 6.96
CA THR A 42 2.99 -1.02 8.13
C THR A 42 3.95 -2.12 8.58
N ALA A 43 3.49 -3.39 8.61
CA ALA A 43 4.35 -4.54 8.91
C ALA A 43 5.48 -4.70 7.86
N PHE A 44 5.18 -4.47 6.58
CA PHE A 44 6.15 -4.51 5.50
C PHE A 44 7.25 -3.47 5.66
N ILE A 45 6.90 -2.20 5.89
CA ILE A 45 7.88 -1.13 6.04
C ILE A 45 8.72 -1.35 7.29
N THR A 46 8.10 -1.73 8.41
CA THR A 46 8.82 -2.06 9.65
C THR A 46 9.82 -3.20 9.42
N ALA A 47 9.41 -4.28 8.75
CA ALA A 47 10.31 -5.38 8.44
C ALA A 47 11.45 -4.98 7.48
N LEU A 48 11.13 -4.19 6.46
CA LEU A 48 12.11 -3.73 5.47
C LEU A 48 13.19 -2.85 6.10
N VAL A 49 12.76 -1.88 6.92
CA VAL A 49 13.68 -1.02 7.68
C VAL A 49 14.53 -1.86 8.63
N ASN A 50 13.92 -2.77 9.39
CA ASN A 50 14.65 -3.65 10.30
C ASN A 50 15.68 -4.52 9.56
N GLN A 51 15.30 -5.19 8.46
CA GLN A 51 16.23 -6.01 7.68
C GLN A 51 17.37 -5.21 7.07
N LEU A 52 17.12 -3.98 6.63
CA LEU A 52 18.16 -3.10 6.09
C LEU A 52 19.14 -2.65 7.19
N GLU A 53 18.66 -2.22 8.35
CA GLU A 53 19.51 -1.82 9.48
C GLU A 53 20.36 -2.99 10.00
N HIS A 54 19.83 -4.22 9.93
CA HIS A 54 20.53 -5.45 10.31
C HIS A 54 21.36 -6.09 9.19
N ALA A 55 21.28 -5.59 7.94
CA ALA A 55 21.83 -6.27 6.76
C ALA A 55 23.31 -6.64 6.87
N ALA A 56 24.14 -5.78 7.47
CA ALA A 56 25.58 -6.01 7.60
C ALA A 56 26.00 -6.74 8.90
N ILE A 57 25.04 -7.13 9.74
CA ILE A 57 25.27 -7.74 11.06
C ILE A 57 24.76 -9.18 11.06
N ASP A 58 23.45 -9.35 10.99
CA ASP A 58 22.74 -10.64 11.11
C ASP A 58 21.53 -10.77 10.16
N GLY A 59 21.31 -9.76 9.30
CA GLY A 59 20.26 -9.78 8.28
C GLY A 59 20.42 -10.96 7.32
N ARG A 60 19.34 -11.70 7.08
CA ARG A 60 19.33 -12.92 6.25
C ARG A 60 18.73 -12.63 4.89
N LEU A 61 19.49 -11.97 4.02
CA LEU A 61 19.02 -11.57 2.68
C LEU A 61 19.81 -12.25 1.54
N PRO A 62 19.80 -13.60 1.42
CA PRO A 62 20.61 -14.33 0.45
C PRO A 62 20.22 -14.07 -1.02
N LEU A 63 18.98 -13.67 -1.30
CA LEU A 63 18.54 -13.34 -2.66
C LEU A 63 18.87 -11.89 -3.06
N TRP A 64 19.44 -11.10 -2.15
CA TRP A 64 19.87 -9.74 -2.43
C TRP A 64 21.36 -9.71 -2.78
N ASP A 65 21.66 -9.49 -4.05
CA ASP A 65 22.97 -9.79 -4.63
C ASP A 65 24.09 -8.95 -4.04
N ALA A 66 23.81 -7.66 -3.78
CA ALA A 66 24.77 -6.77 -3.17
C ALA A 66 25.19 -7.24 -1.77
N LEU A 67 24.27 -7.78 -0.96
CA LEU A 67 24.60 -8.32 0.35
C LEU A 67 25.30 -9.67 0.24
N ARG A 68 24.78 -10.58 -0.60
CA ARG A 68 25.37 -11.90 -0.85
C ARG A 68 26.84 -11.83 -1.25
N GLN A 69 27.22 -10.76 -1.97
CA GLN A 69 28.59 -10.52 -2.43
C GLN A 69 29.44 -9.73 -1.41
N GLY A 70 28.94 -9.46 -0.20
CA GLY A 70 29.65 -8.70 0.83
C GLY A 70 29.88 -7.22 0.48
N ARG A 71 29.05 -6.64 -0.39
CA ARG A 71 29.19 -5.25 -0.86
C ARG A 71 28.42 -4.26 -0.01
N ILE A 72 27.34 -4.67 0.66
CA ILE A 72 26.63 -3.81 1.61
C ILE A 72 27.50 -3.61 2.86
N LEU A 73 27.75 -2.35 3.21
CA LEU A 73 28.52 -1.98 4.39
C LEU A 73 27.62 -1.72 5.61
N GLY A 74 26.37 -1.36 5.36
CA GLY A 74 25.36 -1.09 6.37
C GLY A 74 24.29 -0.13 5.86
N ALA A 75 23.18 -0.07 6.58
CA ALA A 75 22.13 0.92 6.38
C ALA A 75 21.71 1.54 7.71
N ARG A 76 21.21 2.77 7.65
CA ARG A 76 20.64 3.45 8.81
C ARG A 76 19.58 4.45 8.38
N ARG A 77 18.61 4.69 9.25
CA ARG A 77 17.67 5.80 9.08
C ARG A 77 18.37 7.16 9.17
N VAL A 78 17.93 8.09 8.34
CA VAL A 78 18.40 9.49 8.30
C VAL A 78 17.21 10.44 8.21
N PRO A 79 17.36 11.74 8.53
CA PRO A 79 16.27 12.69 8.40
C PRO A 79 15.66 12.72 6.98
N GLN A 80 14.32 12.68 6.92
CA GLN A 80 13.55 12.80 5.67
C GLN A 80 13.72 14.18 5.02
N GLN A 81 13.51 14.27 3.71
CA GLN A 81 13.64 15.54 2.98
C GLN A 81 12.36 16.38 2.99
N ASN A 82 11.20 15.74 3.09
CA ASN A 82 9.90 16.41 3.00
C ASN A 82 9.34 16.65 4.41
N PRO A 83 9.59 17.82 5.05
CA PRO A 83 9.18 18.05 6.44
C PRO A 83 7.66 18.21 6.63
N HIS A 84 6.91 18.39 5.54
CA HIS A 84 5.44 18.47 5.56
C HIS A 84 4.77 17.09 5.61
N ILE A 85 5.51 16.00 5.33
CA ILE A 85 5.00 14.63 5.38
C ILE A 85 5.25 14.06 6.78
N PRO A 86 4.27 13.44 7.44
CA PRO A 86 4.50 12.76 8.71
C PRO A 86 5.59 11.68 8.64
N THR A 87 6.42 11.57 9.68
CA THR A 87 7.41 10.49 9.79
C THR A 87 6.73 9.15 10.07
N PHE A 88 7.14 8.10 9.37
CA PHE A 88 6.67 6.73 9.63
C PHE A 88 7.04 6.28 11.05
N ALA A 89 6.06 5.76 11.78
CA ALA A 89 6.18 5.43 13.20
C ALA A 89 6.90 4.09 13.44
N TYR A 90 8.13 3.95 12.94
CA TYR A 90 8.92 2.72 13.00
C TYR A 90 9.10 2.19 14.43
N GLU A 91 9.51 3.04 15.36
CA GLU A 91 9.77 2.63 16.76
C GLU A 91 8.50 2.09 17.42
N ARG A 92 7.35 2.75 17.24
CA ARG A 92 6.06 2.25 17.73
C ARG A 92 5.68 0.89 17.11
N GLY A 93 6.06 0.68 15.85
CA GLY A 93 5.90 -0.62 15.19
C GLY A 93 6.76 -1.71 15.84
N LEU A 94 8.02 -1.43 16.15
CA LEU A 94 8.89 -2.35 16.88
C LEU A 94 8.38 -2.62 18.30
N ASP A 95 7.98 -1.59 19.03
CA ASP A 95 7.44 -1.71 20.38
C ASP A 95 6.22 -2.64 20.41
N SER A 96 5.36 -2.57 19.40
CA SER A 96 4.21 -3.47 19.26
C SER A 96 4.65 -4.93 19.04
N LEU A 97 5.63 -5.14 18.16
CA LEU A 97 6.13 -6.47 17.80
C LEU A 97 6.92 -7.15 18.92
N PHE A 98 7.66 -6.38 19.72
CA PHE A 98 8.46 -6.87 20.85
C PHE A 98 7.73 -6.75 22.20
N GLY A 99 6.50 -6.26 22.20
CA GLY A 99 5.65 -6.21 23.39
C GLY A 99 5.29 -7.60 23.92
N ASP A 100 4.77 -7.63 25.15
CA ASP A 100 4.25 -8.84 25.78
C ASP A 100 2.76 -8.67 26.15
N PRO A 101 1.82 -9.34 25.45
CA PRO A 101 2.05 -10.24 24.31
C PRO A 101 2.35 -9.48 23.00
N PRO A 102 3.11 -10.08 22.05
CA PRO A 102 3.41 -9.46 20.75
C PRO A 102 2.16 -9.08 19.97
N ALA A 103 2.19 -7.93 19.32
CA ALA A 103 1.07 -7.37 18.55
C ALA A 103 1.53 -6.80 17.20
N TRP A 104 0.63 -6.82 16.21
CA TRP A 104 0.90 -6.20 14.92
C TRP A 104 0.93 -4.67 15.04
N PRO A 105 1.81 -3.97 14.30
CA PRO A 105 1.82 -2.52 14.25
C PRO A 105 0.48 -1.94 13.80
N GLU A 106 0.07 -0.84 14.45
CA GLU A 106 -1.13 -0.08 14.08
C GLU A 106 -1.07 0.43 12.63
N PRO A 107 -2.14 0.27 11.82
CA PRO A 107 -2.18 0.78 10.46
C PRO A 107 -2.00 2.31 10.39
N THR A 108 -1.31 2.76 9.35
CA THR A 108 -1.18 4.20 9.04
C THR A 108 -2.52 4.79 8.59
N ARG A 109 -2.79 6.03 9.02
CA ARG A 109 -4.06 6.76 8.75
C ARG A 109 -3.96 7.74 7.57
N GLY A 110 -2.77 7.88 6.98
CA GLY A 110 -2.46 8.82 5.90
C GLY A 110 -1.07 8.54 5.33
N VAL A 111 -0.49 9.52 4.65
CA VAL A 111 0.87 9.41 4.10
C VAL A 111 1.89 9.44 5.24
N ALA A 112 2.89 8.58 5.17
CA ALA A 112 4.04 8.62 6.07
C ALA A 112 5.33 8.29 5.33
N GLU A 113 6.45 8.89 5.74
CA GLU A 113 7.76 8.71 5.09
C GLU A 113 8.84 8.27 6.10
N VAL A 114 9.73 7.38 5.67
CA VAL A 114 11.01 7.12 6.35
C VAL A 114 12.12 7.04 5.31
N ARG A 115 13.26 7.65 5.65
CA ARG A 115 14.43 7.68 4.78
C ARG A 115 15.56 6.85 5.34
N LEU A 116 16.18 6.03 4.49
CA LEU A 116 17.37 5.27 4.81
C LEU A 116 18.54 5.71 3.92
N GLU A 117 19.74 5.68 4.48
CA GLU A 117 20.98 5.63 3.71
C GLU A 117 21.52 4.20 3.72
N ILE A 118 21.88 3.68 2.53
CA ILE A 118 22.51 2.38 2.34
C ILE A 118 23.91 2.63 1.78
N ARG A 119 24.94 2.22 2.52
CA ARG A 119 26.34 2.32 2.05
C ARG A 119 26.76 1.00 1.44
N TYR A 120 27.37 1.06 0.27
CA TYR A 120 27.75 -0.14 -0.47
C TYR A 120 29.02 0.05 -1.30
N ARG A 121 29.69 -1.05 -1.65
CA ARG A 121 30.80 -1.05 -2.61
C ARG A 121 30.26 -1.18 -4.03
N THR A 122 30.50 -0.17 -4.88
CA THR A 122 30.04 -0.18 -6.29
C THR A 122 30.99 -0.99 -7.17
N ARG A 123 30.43 -1.67 -8.18
CA ARG A 123 31.16 -2.38 -9.24
C ARG A 123 31.32 -1.52 -10.49
N HIS A 124 30.62 -0.40 -10.58
CA HIS A 124 30.64 0.44 -11.77
C HIS A 124 32.06 0.97 -12.07
N PRO A 125 32.68 0.62 -13.23
CA PRO A 125 34.08 0.91 -13.51
C PRO A 125 34.44 2.40 -13.39
N LEU A 126 33.58 3.27 -13.96
CA LEU A 126 33.76 4.73 -13.87
C LEU A 126 33.68 5.27 -12.44
N ARG A 127 32.89 4.64 -11.56
CA ARG A 127 32.71 5.10 -10.17
C ARG A 127 33.82 4.59 -9.26
N LYS A 128 34.39 3.42 -9.56
CA LYS A 128 35.54 2.88 -8.82
C LYS A 128 36.73 3.86 -8.81
N HIS A 129 36.93 4.61 -9.89
CA HIS A 129 37.96 5.66 -9.98
C HIS A 129 37.68 6.90 -9.12
N LEU A 130 36.42 7.14 -8.74
CA LEU A 130 35.97 8.26 -7.90
C LEU A 130 35.79 7.86 -6.42
N GLY A 131 36.03 6.59 -6.08
CA GLY A 131 35.92 6.03 -4.73
C GLY A 131 35.06 4.76 -4.69
N GLU A 132 35.51 3.75 -3.95
CA GLU A 132 34.90 2.41 -3.97
C GLU A 132 33.54 2.31 -3.24
N ILE A 133 33.32 3.18 -2.24
CA ILE A 133 32.10 3.21 -1.44
C ILE A 133 31.15 4.21 -2.07
N SER A 134 29.89 3.85 -2.29
CA SER A 134 28.79 4.72 -2.73
C SER A 134 27.63 4.71 -1.72
N THR A 135 26.73 5.69 -1.83
CA THR A 135 25.54 5.80 -0.97
C THR A 135 24.27 5.85 -1.82
N LEU A 136 23.30 5.02 -1.44
CA LEU A 136 21.94 5.02 -1.96
C LEU A 136 21.01 5.53 -0.85
N TYR A 137 20.29 6.61 -1.12
CA TYR A 137 19.20 7.08 -0.30
C TYR A 137 17.88 6.50 -0.79
N VAL A 138 17.14 5.88 0.13
CA VAL A 138 15.83 5.29 -0.16
C VAL A 138 14.80 5.98 0.72
N ASP A 139 13.87 6.69 0.09
CA ASP A 139 12.69 7.26 0.74
C ASP A 139 11.54 6.25 0.59
N LEU A 140 11.13 5.63 1.70
CA LEU A 140 9.96 4.74 1.75
C LEU A 140 8.73 5.58 2.08
N VAL A 141 7.77 5.61 1.16
CA VAL A 141 6.53 6.40 1.32
C VAL A 141 5.33 5.47 1.44
N ASP A 142 4.74 5.39 2.63
CA ASP A 142 3.49 4.68 2.89
C ASP A 142 2.30 5.57 2.55
N TYR A 143 1.31 5.03 1.83
CA TYR A 143 0.03 5.71 1.67
C TYR A 143 -1.14 4.71 1.47
N PRO A 144 -2.38 5.08 1.85
CA PRO A 144 -3.55 4.21 1.70
C PRO A 144 -3.85 3.87 0.24
N GLY A 145 -4.06 2.58 -0.06
CA GLY A 145 -4.44 2.13 -1.40
C GLY A 145 -5.85 2.60 -1.79
N GLU A 146 -6.71 2.83 -0.81
CA GLU A 146 -8.03 3.42 -0.96
C GLU A 146 -8.00 4.77 -1.68
N TRP A 147 -6.90 5.52 -1.57
CA TRP A 147 -6.77 6.81 -2.23
C TRP A 147 -6.58 6.68 -3.75
N LEU A 148 -6.04 5.56 -4.24
CA LEU A 148 -5.95 5.27 -5.68
C LEU A 148 -7.30 4.93 -6.28
N LEU A 149 -8.24 4.41 -5.47
CA LEU A 149 -9.59 4.08 -5.92
C LEU A 149 -10.37 5.32 -6.36
N ASP A 150 -9.98 6.51 -5.90
CA ASP A 150 -10.62 7.77 -6.29
C ASP A 150 -10.06 8.38 -7.57
N LEU A 151 -8.96 7.86 -8.13
CA LEU A 151 -8.38 8.42 -9.36
C LEU A 151 -9.37 8.47 -10.55
N PRO A 152 -10.25 7.46 -10.76
CA PRO A 152 -11.32 7.56 -11.75
C PRO A 152 -12.27 8.74 -11.55
N LEU A 153 -12.43 9.26 -10.32
CA LEU A 153 -13.29 10.42 -10.06
C LEU A 153 -12.82 11.68 -10.79
N LEU A 154 -11.53 11.79 -11.11
CA LEU A 154 -10.99 12.90 -11.90
C LEU A 154 -11.61 12.99 -13.30
N GLU A 155 -12.15 11.88 -13.80
CA GLU A 155 -12.75 11.78 -15.14
C GLU A 155 -14.28 11.75 -15.10
N MET A 156 -14.87 11.83 -13.90
CA MET A 156 -16.31 11.72 -13.69
C MET A 156 -16.90 13.02 -13.13
N GLY A 157 -18.06 13.41 -13.62
CA GLY A 157 -18.90 14.43 -12.97
C GLY A 157 -19.63 13.86 -11.75
N TYR A 158 -20.13 14.74 -10.88
CA TYR A 158 -20.91 14.36 -9.70
C TYR A 158 -22.13 13.49 -10.04
N GLU A 159 -22.79 13.78 -11.16
CA GLU A 159 -23.92 13.04 -11.70
C GLU A 159 -23.55 11.60 -12.05
N GLN A 160 -22.44 11.43 -12.79
CA GLN A 160 -21.96 10.12 -13.24
C GLN A 160 -21.52 9.27 -12.06
N TRP A 161 -20.83 9.87 -11.09
CA TRP A 161 -20.45 9.19 -9.87
C TRP A 161 -21.68 8.78 -9.05
N SER A 162 -22.67 9.66 -8.92
CA SER A 162 -23.92 9.37 -8.20
C SER A 162 -24.69 8.22 -8.84
N GLU A 163 -24.79 8.19 -10.17
CA GLU A 163 -25.42 7.09 -10.92
C GLU A 163 -24.70 5.74 -10.69
N GLN A 164 -23.37 5.73 -10.66
CA GLN A 164 -22.61 4.52 -10.34
C GLN A 164 -22.89 4.03 -8.92
N MET A 165 -23.02 4.94 -7.94
CA MET A 165 -23.37 4.57 -6.57
C MET A 165 -24.82 4.06 -6.47
N CYS A 166 -25.77 4.67 -7.20
CA CYS A 166 -27.14 4.16 -7.30
C CYS A 166 -27.19 2.72 -7.84
N ASP A 167 -26.38 2.41 -8.84
CA ASP A 167 -26.32 1.06 -9.41
C ASP A 167 -25.78 0.04 -8.41
N GLN A 168 -24.81 0.42 -7.57
CA GLN A 168 -24.32 -0.44 -6.49
C GLN A 168 -25.39 -0.69 -5.42
N LEU A 169 -26.19 0.33 -5.08
CA LEU A 169 -27.27 0.23 -4.09
C LEU A 169 -28.42 -0.71 -4.52
N ARG A 170 -28.44 -1.21 -5.76
CA ARG A 170 -29.36 -2.28 -6.19
C ARG A 170 -29.06 -3.62 -5.52
N ARG A 171 -27.87 -3.79 -4.95
CA ARG A 171 -27.49 -4.99 -4.18
C ARG A 171 -28.17 -4.98 -2.80
N PRO A 172 -28.98 -5.99 -2.44
CA PRO A 172 -29.76 -5.99 -1.19
C PRO A 172 -28.90 -5.82 0.08
N GLU A 173 -27.71 -6.40 0.11
CA GLU A 173 -26.78 -6.29 1.23
C GLU A 173 -26.26 -4.85 1.42
N LEU A 174 -26.06 -4.09 0.33
CA LEU A 174 -25.65 -2.68 0.39
C LEU A 174 -26.81 -1.77 0.74
N GLN A 175 -27.99 -2.05 0.20
CA GLN A 175 -29.20 -1.29 0.51
C GLN A 175 -29.54 -1.35 2.00
N THR A 176 -29.42 -2.54 2.61
CA THR A 176 -29.66 -2.74 4.04
C THR A 176 -28.74 -1.85 4.90
N LEU A 177 -27.44 -1.84 4.60
CA LEU A 177 -26.48 -1.01 5.34
C LEU A 177 -26.65 0.49 5.06
N ALA A 178 -27.11 0.87 3.86
CA ALA A 178 -27.29 2.25 3.45
C ALA A 178 -28.51 2.94 4.09
N ALA A 179 -29.43 2.17 4.68
CA ALA A 179 -30.71 2.67 5.19
C ALA A 179 -30.59 3.92 6.08
N GLY A 180 -29.54 4.00 6.91
CA GLY A 180 -29.31 5.10 7.84
C GLY A 180 -29.06 6.47 7.18
N TRP A 181 -28.44 6.51 5.99
CA TRP A 181 -28.16 7.76 5.28
C TRP A 181 -29.14 8.04 4.14
N LEU A 182 -29.85 7.02 3.64
CA LEU A 182 -30.92 7.18 2.65
C LEU A 182 -32.18 7.86 3.20
N THR A 183 -32.37 7.82 4.53
CA THR A 183 -33.54 8.36 5.22
C THR A 183 -33.14 9.52 6.16
N PRO A 184 -33.83 10.68 6.10
CA PRO A 184 -34.93 11.02 5.20
C PRO A 184 -34.49 11.23 3.75
N ALA A 185 -35.46 11.26 2.82
CA ALA A 185 -35.20 11.71 1.46
C ALA A 185 -34.95 13.23 1.44
N TRP A 186 -34.04 13.67 0.57
CA TRP A 186 -33.62 15.07 0.44
C TRP A 186 -34.12 15.66 -0.88
N GLN A 187 -34.52 16.94 -0.86
CA GLN A 187 -34.95 17.66 -2.05
C GLN A 187 -33.77 18.40 -2.67
N ALA A 188 -33.64 18.38 -3.99
CA ALA A 188 -32.48 18.96 -4.67
C ALA A 188 -32.39 20.50 -4.51
N ASP A 189 -33.54 21.16 -4.55
CA ASP A 189 -33.74 22.61 -4.55
C ASP A 189 -33.87 23.23 -3.16
N GLN A 190 -33.89 22.43 -2.10
CA GLN A 190 -33.93 22.97 -0.73
C GLN A 190 -32.66 23.78 -0.42
N PRO A 191 -32.76 24.81 0.45
CA PRO A 191 -31.59 25.56 0.90
C PRO A 191 -30.54 24.64 1.54
N PHE A 192 -29.27 24.91 1.25
CA PHE A 192 -28.17 24.24 1.94
C PHE A 192 -28.10 24.68 3.41
N GLU A 193 -28.02 23.70 4.31
CA GLU A 193 -27.77 23.92 5.74
C GLU A 193 -26.59 23.07 6.20
N GLU A 194 -25.61 23.71 6.84
CA GLU A 194 -24.33 23.08 7.20
C GLU A 194 -24.51 21.86 8.12
N ARG A 195 -25.29 22.01 9.20
CA ARG A 195 -25.42 20.98 10.24
C ARG A 195 -26.15 19.72 9.73
N PRO A 196 -27.32 19.81 9.06
CA PRO A 196 -27.97 18.62 8.52
C PRO A 196 -27.11 17.89 7.48
N VAL A 197 -26.37 18.61 6.64
CA VAL A 197 -25.48 17.99 5.63
C VAL A 197 -24.26 17.32 6.28
N ALA A 198 -23.66 17.93 7.30
CA ALA A 198 -22.57 17.29 8.04
C ALA A 198 -23.02 15.95 8.65
N GLN A 199 -24.24 15.90 9.21
CA GLN A 199 -24.82 14.65 9.74
C GLN A 199 -25.12 13.62 8.64
N LEU A 200 -25.59 14.06 7.47
CA LEU A 200 -25.79 13.19 6.31
C LEU A 200 -24.47 12.56 5.85
N ALA A 201 -23.41 13.35 5.75
CA ALA A 201 -22.08 12.88 5.36
C ALA A 201 -21.45 11.93 6.40
N GLU A 202 -21.66 12.19 7.69
CA GLU A 202 -21.25 11.29 8.78
C GLU A 202 -21.91 9.91 8.63
N ARG A 203 -23.23 9.87 8.42
CA ARG A 203 -23.97 8.61 8.21
C ARG A 203 -23.53 7.86 6.96
N TYR A 204 -23.21 8.58 5.89
CA TYR A 204 -22.66 7.97 4.68
C TYR A 204 -21.25 7.41 4.94
N THR A 205 -20.43 8.12 5.71
CA THR A 205 -19.10 7.64 6.14
C THR A 205 -19.21 6.37 6.98
N ASP A 206 -20.16 6.33 7.91
CA ASP A 206 -20.47 5.14 8.72
C ASP A 206 -20.90 3.95 7.85
N TYR A 207 -21.71 4.20 6.82
CA TYR A 207 -22.08 3.20 5.83
C TYR A 207 -20.85 2.63 5.09
N LEU A 208 -19.90 3.48 4.68
CA LEU A 208 -18.66 3.02 4.05
C LEU A 208 -17.81 2.18 5.02
N HIS A 209 -17.73 2.56 6.30
CA HIS A 209 -17.09 1.75 7.33
C HIS A 209 -17.79 0.40 7.55
N ALA A 210 -19.13 0.38 7.58
CA ALA A 210 -19.93 -0.83 7.71
C ALA A 210 -19.71 -1.78 6.51
N CYS A 211 -19.67 -1.26 5.28
CA CYS A 211 -19.37 -2.04 4.08
C CYS A 211 -18.01 -2.77 4.19
N LYS A 212 -16.98 -2.09 4.71
CA LYS A 212 -15.67 -2.72 4.93
C LYS A 212 -15.69 -3.77 6.04
N ARG A 213 -16.37 -3.47 7.16
CA ARG A 213 -16.35 -4.30 8.37
C ARG A 213 -17.22 -5.55 8.21
N GLU A 214 -18.40 -5.41 7.64
CA GLU A 214 -19.45 -6.44 7.64
C GLU A 214 -19.49 -7.24 6.33
N LEU A 215 -19.20 -6.60 5.20
CA LEU A 215 -19.21 -7.25 3.87
C LEU A 215 -17.81 -7.50 3.31
N GLY A 216 -16.76 -7.02 3.99
CA GLY A 216 -15.37 -7.20 3.54
C GLY A 216 -15.09 -6.52 2.19
N LEU A 217 -15.78 -5.42 1.89
CA LEU A 217 -15.56 -4.67 0.66
C LEU A 217 -14.26 -3.86 0.70
N HIS A 218 -13.61 -3.80 -0.44
CA HIS A 218 -12.40 -3.07 -0.76
C HIS A 218 -12.70 -1.88 -1.66
N LEU A 219 -13.68 -2.00 -2.56
CA LEU A 219 -14.11 -0.91 -3.41
C LEU A 219 -15.02 0.04 -2.61
N ILE A 220 -14.41 1.03 -1.97
CA ILE A 220 -15.09 2.12 -1.28
C ILE A 220 -14.71 3.45 -1.92
N GLN A 221 -15.71 4.28 -2.22
CA GLN A 221 -15.52 5.63 -2.72
C GLN A 221 -16.50 6.57 -1.99
N PRO A 222 -16.07 7.78 -1.61
CA PRO A 222 -14.73 8.32 -1.76
C PRO A 222 -13.76 7.75 -0.70
N GLY A 223 -12.55 7.36 -1.13
CA GLY A 223 -11.58 6.66 -0.26
C GLY A 223 -11.14 7.47 0.97
N ARG A 224 -11.07 8.81 0.87
CA ARG A 224 -10.71 9.68 2.02
C ARG A 224 -11.83 9.84 3.05
N PHE A 225 -13.04 9.36 2.81
CA PHE A 225 -14.08 9.36 3.85
C PHE A 225 -13.71 8.38 4.97
N VAL A 226 -13.21 7.20 4.58
CA VAL A 226 -12.81 6.14 5.52
C VAL A 226 -11.40 6.37 6.08
N LEU A 227 -10.53 7.03 5.31
CA LEU A 227 -9.16 7.37 5.72
C LEU A 227 -8.88 8.86 5.42
N PRO A 228 -9.41 9.78 6.24
CA PRO A 228 -9.35 11.22 5.98
C PRO A 228 -7.99 11.86 6.24
N GLY A 229 -7.09 11.17 6.96
CA GLY A 229 -5.80 11.72 7.35
C GLY A 229 -5.97 13.05 8.10
N GLU A 230 -5.28 14.10 7.62
CA GLU A 230 -5.33 15.45 8.16
C GLU A 230 -6.62 16.23 7.81
N TYR A 231 -7.40 15.75 6.84
CA TYR A 231 -8.58 16.44 6.34
C TYR A 231 -9.87 16.09 7.09
N ALA A 232 -9.77 15.36 8.20
CA ALA A 232 -10.92 14.98 9.02
C ALA A 232 -11.73 16.23 9.44
N GLY A 233 -13.03 16.22 9.12
CA GLY A 233 -13.92 17.34 9.38
C GLY A 233 -13.91 18.46 8.33
N ALA A 234 -13.06 18.39 7.30
CA ALA A 234 -13.05 19.38 6.23
C ALA A 234 -14.38 19.38 5.43
N PRO A 235 -14.90 20.56 5.00
CA PRO A 235 -16.15 20.64 4.22
C PRO A 235 -16.15 19.83 2.92
N MET A 236 -14.98 19.68 2.29
CA MET A 236 -14.85 18.85 1.07
C MET A 236 -15.02 17.35 1.33
N LEU A 237 -15.07 16.89 2.58
CA LEU A 237 -15.44 15.53 2.97
C LEU A 237 -16.92 15.42 3.39
N GLN A 238 -17.72 16.44 3.15
CA GLN A 238 -19.11 16.49 3.58
C GLN A 238 -20.05 16.54 2.37
N PHE A 239 -20.02 15.47 1.59
CA PHE A 239 -20.94 15.22 0.48
C PHE A 239 -21.32 13.75 0.41
N VAL A 240 -22.39 13.43 -0.30
CA VAL A 240 -22.88 12.06 -0.52
C VAL A 240 -23.26 11.89 -2.00
N PRO A 241 -23.34 10.67 -2.54
CA PRO A 241 -23.88 10.48 -3.87
C PRO A 241 -25.36 10.88 -3.89
N TRP A 242 -25.78 11.53 -4.98
CA TRP A 242 -27.17 11.95 -5.14
C TRP A 242 -28.03 10.77 -5.59
N VAL A 243 -28.85 10.26 -4.66
CA VAL A 243 -29.71 9.07 -4.88
C VAL A 243 -31.21 9.39 -4.89
N TRP A 244 -31.56 10.67 -4.73
CA TRP A 244 -32.93 11.15 -4.71
C TRP A 244 -33.31 11.79 -6.05
N ASP A 245 -34.49 12.41 -6.12
CA ASP A 245 -34.97 13.08 -7.32
C ASP A 245 -34.00 14.18 -7.76
N LYS A 246 -33.61 14.13 -9.04
CA LYS A 246 -32.70 15.11 -9.64
C LYS A 246 -33.38 16.48 -9.76
N PRO A 247 -32.63 17.59 -9.75
CA PRO A 247 -33.20 18.91 -9.98
C PRO A 247 -33.88 18.97 -11.37
N ALA A 248 -35.01 19.67 -11.47
CA ALA A 248 -35.79 19.79 -12.70
C ALA A 248 -35.11 20.66 -13.80
N GLY A 249 -34.03 21.37 -13.45
CA GLY A 249 -33.27 22.25 -14.33
C GLY A 249 -31.83 22.44 -13.82
N GLU A 250 -31.16 23.50 -14.27
CA GLU A 250 -29.82 23.82 -13.77
C GLU A 250 -29.85 24.08 -12.25
N PRO A 251 -28.94 23.46 -11.48
CA PRO A 251 -28.86 23.69 -10.05
C PRO A 251 -28.60 25.16 -9.74
N VAL A 252 -29.41 25.74 -8.86
CA VAL A 252 -29.23 27.13 -8.40
C VAL A 252 -28.21 27.15 -7.27
N ASP A 253 -27.28 28.12 -7.28
CA ASP A 253 -26.29 28.30 -6.22
C ASP A 253 -26.95 28.45 -4.85
N GLY A 254 -26.35 27.85 -3.82
CA GLY A 254 -26.89 27.84 -2.46
C GLY A 254 -27.95 26.77 -2.18
N THR A 255 -28.39 26.02 -3.20
CA THR A 255 -29.18 24.80 -3.00
C THR A 255 -28.31 23.65 -2.49
N LEU A 256 -28.95 22.68 -1.83
CA LEU A 256 -28.28 21.47 -1.34
C LEU A 256 -27.52 20.76 -2.47
N TYR A 257 -28.21 20.48 -3.59
CA TYR A 257 -27.61 19.75 -4.72
C TYR A 257 -26.38 20.47 -5.28
N ALA A 258 -26.49 21.79 -5.54
CA ALA A 258 -25.39 22.58 -6.07
C ALA A 258 -24.18 22.57 -5.12
N THR A 259 -24.43 22.67 -3.81
CA THR A 259 -23.38 22.67 -2.79
C THR A 259 -22.68 21.31 -2.68
N LEU A 260 -23.41 20.19 -2.73
CA LEU A 260 -22.80 18.86 -2.71
C LEU A 260 -21.95 18.61 -3.96
N LYS A 261 -22.45 19.02 -5.14
CA LYS A 261 -21.70 18.98 -6.40
C LYS A 261 -20.41 19.80 -6.32
N GLN A 262 -20.46 21.00 -5.74
CA GLN A 262 -19.28 21.84 -5.54
C GLN A 262 -18.26 21.18 -4.59
N ARG A 263 -18.71 20.60 -3.47
CA ARG A 263 -17.85 19.89 -2.51
C ARG A 263 -17.17 18.66 -3.16
N PHE A 264 -17.88 17.93 -4.01
CA PHE A 264 -17.31 16.85 -4.81
C PHE A 264 -16.20 17.32 -5.76
N GLU A 265 -16.39 18.44 -6.46
CA GLU A 265 -15.35 18.99 -7.32
C GLU A 265 -14.14 19.52 -6.52
N GLN A 266 -14.37 20.13 -5.35
CA GLN A 266 -13.30 20.53 -4.44
C GLN A 266 -12.49 19.32 -3.95
N TYR A 267 -13.16 18.22 -3.59
CA TYR A 267 -12.55 16.95 -3.22
C TYR A 267 -11.62 16.43 -4.32
N LYS A 268 -12.12 16.38 -5.56
CA LYS A 268 -11.33 15.94 -6.73
C LYS A 268 -10.07 16.79 -6.91
N GLN A 269 -10.23 18.12 -6.93
CA GLN A 269 -9.12 19.05 -7.21
C GLN A 269 -8.08 19.05 -6.09
N HIS A 270 -8.51 19.14 -4.83
CA HIS A 270 -7.58 19.34 -3.72
C HIS A 270 -7.01 18.04 -3.17
N LEU A 271 -7.82 16.97 -3.09
CA LEU A 271 -7.39 15.71 -2.45
C LEU A 271 -6.95 14.66 -3.45
N VAL A 272 -7.69 14.49 -4.56
CA VAL A 272 -7.37 13.44 -5.54
C VAL A 272 -6.23 13.89 -6.45
N GLN A 273 -6.39 15.04 -7.10
CA GLN A 273 -5.36 15.62 -7.97
C GLN A 273 -4.16 16.10 -7.16
N GLY A 274 -4.37 16.80 -6.03
CA GLY A 274 -3.28 17.25 -5.16
C GLY A 274 -2.36 16.11 -4.69
N PHE A 275 -2.93 14.98 -4.27
CA PHE A 275 -2.14 13.79 -3.90
C PHE A 275 -1.30 13.27 -5.08
N TYR A 276 -1.88 13.23 -6.27
CA TYR A 276 -1.20 12.75 -7.47
C TYR A 276 0.01 13.63 -7.82
N GLU A 277 -0.19 14.95 -7.82
CA GLU A 277 0.85 15.93 -8.19
C GLU A 277 1.97 16.01 -7.15
N GLN A 278 1.62 15.99 -5.85
CA GLN A 278 2.58 16.19 -4.77
C GLN A 278 3.38 14.93 -4.43
N HIS A 279 2.78 13.75 -4.57
CA HIS A 279 3.41 12.49 -4.17
C HIS A 279 3.61 11.54 -5.35
N PHE A 280 2.52 11.17 -6.03
CA PHE A 280 2.54 10.05 -6.99
C PHE A 280 3.47 10.29 -8.18
N ALA A 281 3.50 11.50 -8.72
CA ALA A 281 4.36 11.87 -9.84
C ALA A 281 5.87 11.72 -9.53
N GLY A 282 6.24 11.76 -8.25
CA GLY A 282 7.63 11.69 -7.79
C GLY A 282 8.15 10.28 -7.49
N PHE A 283 7.33 9.24 -7.62
CA PHE A 283 7.74 7.88 -7.29
C PHE A 283 8.57 7.24 -8.40
N ASP A 284 9.68 6.59 -8.02
CA ASP A 284 10.57 5.86 -8.93
C ASP A 284 10.22 4.36 -8.94
N ARG A 285 9.80 3.82 -7.79
CA ARG A 285 9.48 2.40 -7.61
C ARG A 285 8.16 2.27 -6.87
N GLN A 286 7.39 1.24 -7.18
CA GLN A 286 6.12 0.97 -6.50
C GLN A 286 6.02 -0.48 -6.07
N ILE A 287 5.58 -0.69 -4.82
CA ILE A 287 5.09 -1.98 -4.34
C ILE A 287 3.60 -1.89 -4.02
N VAL A 288 2.84 -2.90 -4.45
CA VAL A 288 1.41 -3.06 -4.17
C VAL A 288 1.22 -4.36 -3.40
N LEU A 289 0.92 -4.26 -2.11
CA LEU A 289 0.61 -5.41 -1.25
C LEU A 289 -0.87 -5.81 -1.39
N VAL A 290 -1.10 -7.11 -1.57
CA VAL A 290 -2.42 -7.71 -1.72
C VAL A 290 -2.53 -8.88 -0.74
N ASP A 291 -3.60 -8.89 0.07
CA ASP A 291 -3.97 -10.07 0.85
C ASP A 291 -4.96 -10.90 0.04
N CYS A 292 -4.49 -11.99 -0.56
CA CYS A 292 -5.34 -12.86 -1.36
C CYS A 292 -6.09 -13.90 -0.51
N LEU A 293 -5.67 -14.14 0.74
CA LEU A 293 -6.15 -15.26 1.55
C LEU A 293 -7.46 -14.91 2.25
N GLN A 294 -7.54 -13.71 2.85
CA GLN A 294 -8.76 -13.30 3.56
C GLN A 294 -10.00 -13.19 2.65
N PRO A 295 -9.91 -12.64 1.42
CA PRO A 295 -11.06 -12.62 0.51
C PRO A 295 -11.47 -14.02 0.03
N LEU A 296 -10.53 -14.98 -0.06
CA LEU A 296 -10.86 -16.38 -0.34
C LEU A 296 -11.71 -17.00 0.79
N ASN A 297 -11.37 -16.73 2.07
CA ASN A 297 -12.20 -17.16 3.21
C ASN A 297 -13.59 -16.52 3.22
N ALA A 298 -13.68 -15.24 2.87
CA ALA A 298 -14.93 -14.47 2.96
C ALA A 298 -15.97 -14.84 1.88
N GLY A 299 -15.55 -15.47 0.78
CA GLY A 299 -16.44 -15.97 -0.27
C GLY A 299 -16.32 -15.25 -1.61
N ALA A 300 -17.04 -15.77 -2.61
CA ALA A 300 -16.97 -15.32 -4.00
C ALA A 300 -17.24 -13.81 -4.18
N ALA A 301 -18.17 -13.25 -3.40
CA ALA A 301 -18.51 -11.83 -3.48
C ALA A 301 -17.35 -10.92 -3.03
N SER A 302 -16.71 -11.22 -1.88
CA SER A 302 -15.57 -10.46 -1.38
C SER A 302 -14.35 -10.61 -2.29
N PHE A 303 -14.11 -11.81 -2.82
CA PHE A 303 -13.04 -12.05 -3.80
C PHE A 303 -13.27 -11.26 -5.10
N GLY A 304 -14.49 -11.26 -5.63
CA GLY A 304 -14.85 -10.50 -6.83
C GLY A 304 -14.75 -8.98 -6.64
N ASP A 305 -15.03 -8.50 -5.44
CA ASP A 305 -14.82 -7.09 -5.07
C ASP A 305 -13.31 -6.73 -4.99
N MET A 306 -12.49 -7.58 -4.36
CA MET A 306 -11.03 -7.42 -4.36
C MET A 306 -10.48 -7.35 -5.80
N GLN A 307 -10.95 -8.23 -6.68
CA GLN A 307 -10.54 -8.24 -8.09
C GLN A 307 -10.86 -6.91 -8.79
N GLN A 308 -12.03 -6.35 -8.55
CA GLN A 308 -12.42 -5.04 -9.08
C GLN A 308 -11.57 -3.91 -8.50
N ALA A 309 -11.30 -3.92 -7.19
CA ALA A 309 -10.45 -2.92 -6.53
C ALA A 309 -9.02 -2.95 -7.09
N ILE A 310 -8.45 -4.15 -7.30
CA ILE A 310 -7.15 -4.31 -7.96
C ILE A 310 -7.19 -3.75 -9.39
N ALA A 311 -8.22 -4.08 -10.18
CA ALA A 311 -8.36 -3.56 -11.54
C ALA A 311 -8.41 -2.02 -11.57
N ARG A 312 -9.14 -1.39 -10.63
CA ARG A 312 -9.16 0.08 -10.48
C ARG A 312 -7.82 0.67 -10.09
N ILE A 313 -7.11 0.04 -9.16
CA ILE A 313 -5.74 0.44 -8.83
C ILE A 313 -4.84 0.32 -10.08
N MET A 314 -5.03 -0.71 -10.91
CA MET A 314 -4.25 -0.87 -12.14
C MET A 314 -4.51 0.22 -13.19
N GLU A 315 -5.72 0.79 -13.25
CA GLU A 315 -6.03 1.94 -14.10
C GLU A 315 -5.18 3.18 -13.74
N SER A 316 -4.68 3.27 -12.50
CA SER A 316 -3.77 4.35 -12.07
C SER A 316 -2.35 4.24 -12.64
N PHE A 317 -1.92 3.02 -12.96
CA PHE A 317 -0.59 2.72 -13.51
C PHE A 317 -0.59 2.61 -15.03
N ALA A 318 -1.77 2.68 -15.66
CA ALA A 318 -1.96 2.68 -17.11
C ALA A 318 -1.81 4.11 -17.65
N TYR A 319 -0.60 4.46 -18.09
CA TYR A 319 -0.23 5.69 -18.76
C TYR A 319 -0.54 5.65 -20.27
N GLY A 320 -1.80 5.85 -20.66
CA GLY A 320 -2.07 6.26 -22.05
C GLY A 320 -3.50 6.15 -22.55
N LYS A 321 -4.09 7.31 -22.90
CA LYS A 321 -4.41 7.73 -24.28
C LYS A 321 -5.25 9.02 -24.38
N SER A 322 -5.82 9.55 -23.29
CA SER A 322 -6.81 10.63 -23.41
C SER A 322 -6.60 11.92 -22.61
N ASN A 323 -5.71 11.98 -21.60
CA ASN A 323 -5.76 13.11 -20.66
C ASN A 323 -4.47 13.95 -20.61
N TRP A 324 -4.62 15.23 -20.99
CA TRP A 324 -3.57 16.25 -21.06
C TRP A 324 -2.89 16.52 -19.72
N TRP A 325 -3.61 16.37 -18.60
CA TRP A 325 -3.05 16.53 -17.25
C TRP A 325 -2.09 15.38 -16.88
N ARG A 326 -2.37 14.13 -17.29
CA ARG A 326 -1.46 12.97 -17.06
C ARG A 326 -0.13 13.07 -17.83
N ARG A 327 -0.06 13.90 -18.88
CA ARG A 327 1.19 14.19 -19.63
C ARG A 327 2.09 15.22 -18.95
N LEU A 328 1.54 16.13 -18.15
CA LEU A 328 2.32 17.14 -17.43
C LEU A 328 2.98 16.59 -16.15
N PHE A 329 2.50 15.44 -15.67
CA PHE A 329 2.90 14.81 -14.41
C PHE A 329 3.22 13.33 -14.57
N SER A 330 3.87 12.93 -15.69
CA SER A 330 4.16 11.53 -15.99
C SER A 330 4.99 10.88 -14.86
N PRO A 331 4.44 9.86 -14.16
CA PRO A 331 5.14 9.21 -13.05
C PRO A 331 6.41 8.51 -13.55
N ARG A 332 7.46 8.55 -12.73
CA ARG A 332 8.78 7.96 -13.04
C ARG A 332 8.87 6.48 -12.71
N ILE A 333 7.75 5.83 -12.42
CA ILE A 333 7.73 4.44 -11.97
C ILE A 333 8.16 3.54 -13.12
N ASP A 334 9.36 2.99 -13.04
CA ASP A 334 9.94 2.06 -14.01
C ASP A 334 9.90 0.60 -13.53
N LYS A 335 9.67 0.36 -12.22
CA LYS A 335 9.41 -0.96 -11.63
C LYS A 335 8.20 -0.97 -10.72
N LEU A 336 7.33 -1.95 -10.95
CA LEU A 336 6.10 -2.20 -10.20
C LEU A 336 6.07 -3.64 -9.68
N LEU A 337 6.13 -3.79 -8.36
CA LEU A 337 6.11 -5.08 -7.68
C LEU A 337 4.73 -5.37 -7.06
N PHE A 338 4.10 -6.45 -7.48
CA PHE A 338 2.90 -6.97 -6.82
C PHE A 338 3.27 -8.04 -5.83
N VAL A 339 2.71 -7.96 -4.62
CA VAL A 339 3.02 -8.89 -3.55
C VAL A 339 1.76 -9.51 -2.98
N ALA A 340 1.67 -10.84 -3.05
CA ALA A 340 0.76 -11.61 -2.22
C ALA A 340 1.37 -11.67 -0.82
N SER A 341 0.86 -10.82 0.06
CA SER A 341 1.29 -10.67 1.45
C SER A 341 0.90 -11.89 2.30
N LYS A 342 1.48 -11.99 3.50
CA LYS A 342 1.16 -13.02 4.51
C LYS A 342 1.35 -14.46 3.98
N ALA A 343 2.35 -14.66 3.11
CA ALA A 343 2.63 -15.96 2.53
C ALA A 343 2.93 -17.05 3.58
N ASP A 344 3.34 -16.67 4.79
CA ASP A 344 3.56 -17.56 5.92
C ASP A 344 2.25 -18.15 6.49
N HIS A 345 1.09 -17.62 6.12
CA HIS A 345 -0.22 -18.19 6.48
C HIS A 345 -0.60 -19.41 5.62
N VAL A 346 0.28 -19.84 4.70
CA VAL A 346 0.14 -21.07 3.93
C VAL A 346 1.45 -21.86 3.94
N THR A 347 1.40 -23.13 3.55
CA THR A 347 2.61 -23.96 3.49
C THR A 347 3.45 -23.58 2.27
N PRO A 348 4.78 -23.87 2.25
CA PRO A 348 5.66 -23.45 1.17
C PRO A 348 5.23 -23.90 -0.24
N GLU A 349 4.56 -25.04 -0.34
CA GLU A 349 4.03 -25.59 -1.60
C GLU A 349 2.93 -24.70 -2.20
N GLN A 350 2.20 -23.96 -1.36
CA GLN A 350 1.12 -23.07 -1.77
C GLN A 350 1.61 -21.69 -2.23
N HIS A 351 2.89 -21.36 -2.03
CA HIS A 351 3.46 -20.09 -2.49
C HIS A 351 3.40 -19.93 -4.02
N GLY A 352 3.65 -21.00 -4.78
CA GLY A 352 3.57 -20.99 -6.25
C GLY A 352 2.14 -20.71 -6.74
N PRO A 353 1.14 -21.49 -6.29
CA PRO A 353 -0.27 -21.22 -6.55
C PRO A 353 -0.71 -19.80 -6.16
N LEU A 354 -0.27 -19.31 -5.00
CA LEU A 354 -0.56 -17.95 -4.53
C LEU A 354 0.00 -16.87 -5.47
N VAL A 355 1.23 -17.03 -5.97
CA VAL A 355 1.79 -16.16 -7.00
C VAL A 355 0.97 -16.25 -8.29
N SER A 356 0.63 -17.46 -8.73
CA SER A 356 -0.17 -17.68 -9.95
C SER A 356 -1.55 -17.01 -9.86
N LEU A 357 -2.22 -17.11 -8.71
CA LEU A 357 -3.49 -16.43 -8.47
C LEU A 357 -3.35 -14.92 -8.60
N LEU A 358 -2.35 -14.33 -7.94
CA LEU A 358 -2.09 -12.90 -8.02
C LEU A 358 -1.82 -12.48 -9.46
N GLN A 359 -1.01 -13.24 -10.22
CA GLN A 359 -0.72 -12.96 -11.62
C GLN A 359 -2.00 -12.93 -12.49
N HIS A 360 -2.98 -13.79 -12.21
CA HIS A 360 -4.28 -13.75 -12.87
C HIS A 360 -5.08 -12.49 -12.49
N LEU A 361 -5.10 -12.13 -11.20
CA LEU A 361 -5.80 -10.93 -10.71
C LEU A 361 -5.27 -9.63 -11.34
N VAL A 362 -3.96 -9.51 -11.52
CA VAL A 362 -3.33 -8.31 -12.08
C VAL A 362 -3.04 -8.39 -13.59
N ARG A 363 -3.55 -9.42 -14.29
CA ARG A 363 -3.17 -9.72 -15.68
C ARG A 363 -3.40 -8.55 -16.65
N SER A 364 -4.57 -7.92 -16.61
CA SER A 364 -4.93 -6.80 -17.48
C SER A 364 -4.02 -5.59 -17.23
N GLY A 365 -3.87 -5.21 -15.96
CA GLY A 365 -3.02 -4.10 -15.55
C GLY A 365 -1.54 -4.30 -15.88
N ARG A 366 -1.01 -5.51 -15.69
CA ARG A 366 0.39 -5.83 -16.02
C ARG A 366 0.67 -5.73 -17.51
N GLY A 367 -0.28 -6.14 -18.36
CA GLY A 367 -0.13 -6.02 -19.81
C GLY A 367 0.06 -4.57 -20.24
N GLN A 368 -0.73 -3.66 -19.66
CA GLN A 368 -0.68 -2.23 -19.94
C GLN A 368 0.61 -1.58 -19.39
N ALA A 369 0.96 -1.84 -18.13
CA ALA A 369 2.19 -1.33 -17.53
C ALA A 369 3.45 -1.76 -18.31
N ARG A 370 3.51 -3.01 -18.76
CA ARG A 370 4.61 -3.51 -19.59
C ARG A 370 4.67 -2.84 -20.96
N PHE A 371 3.51 -2.55 -21.57
CA PHE A 371 3.43 -1.82 -22.84
C PHE A 371 4.04 -0.41 -22.72
N GLU A 372 3.97 0.18 -21.54
CA GLU A 372 4.52 1.51 -21.23
C GLU A 372 5.99 1.47 -20.75
N GLY A 373 6.63 0.30 -20.80
CA GLY A 373 8.03 0.13 -20.43
C GLY A 373 8.28 -0.10 -18.93
N ILE A 374 7.23 -0.32 -18.13
CA ILE A 374 7.36 -0.61 -16.70
C ILE A 374 7.66 -2.09 -16.51
N ALA A 375 8.76 -2.40 -15.82
CA ALA A 375 9.07 -3.77 -15.42
C ALA A 375 8.13 -4.20 -14.27
N THR A 376 7.45 -5.34 -14.44
CA THR A 376 6.48 -5.83 -13.45
C THR A 376 6.81 -7.23 -12.95
N GLU A 377 6.78 -7.45 -11.64
CA GLU A 377 6.99 -8.75 -11.01
C GLU A 377 5.88 -9.09 -10.00
N CYS A 378 5.66 -10.39 -9.74
CA CYS A 378 4.73 -10.88 -8.73
C CYS A 378 5.44 -11.82 -7.75
N LEU A 379 5.36 -11.54 -6.45
CA LEU A 379 5.96 -12.36 -5.39
C LEU A 379 4.94 -12.77 -4.34
N ALA A 380 5.12 -13.94 -3.73
CA ALA A 380 4.48 -14.28 -2.46
C ALA A 380 5.48 -14.00 -1.33
N LEU A 381 5.13 -13.12 -0.40
CA LEU A 381 6.05 -12.61 0.62
C LEU A 381 5.35 -12.56 1.99
N ALA A 382 6.13 -12.84 3.02
CA ALA A 382 5.77 -12.53 4.41
C ALA A 382 6.79 -11.54 4.92
N ALA A 383 6.35 -10.32 5.22
CA ALA A 383 7.23 -9.25 5.71
C ALA A 383 7.81 -9.64 7.07
N ILE A 384 6.95 -10.13 7.95
CA ILE A 384 7.29 -10.68 9.25
C ILE A 384 6.64 -12.05 9.29
N LYS A 385 7.45 -13.10 9.44
CA LYS A 385 6.99 -14.47 9.54
C LYS A 385 6.42 -14.71 10.94
N ALA A 386 5.14 -15.07 11.01
CA ALA A 386 4.38 -15.32 12.23
C ALA A 386 4.09 -16.82 12.48
N THR A 387 4.50 -17.68 11.54
CA THR A 387 4.24 -19.13 11.60
C THR A 387 5.52 -19.95 11.43
N GLU A 388 5.46 -21.21 11.86
CA GLU A 388 6.47 -22.22 11.58
C GLU A 388 5.89 -23.30 10.66
N VAL A 389 6.72 -23.84 9.75
CA VAL A 389 6.32 -24.95 8.89
C VAL A 389 6.54 -26.25 9.65
N GLY A 390 5.56 -27.13 9.63
CA GLY A 390 5.63 -28.44 10.26
C GLY A 390 4.81 -29.48 9.50
N LYS A 391 4.53 -30.58 10.18
CA LYS A 391 3.65 -31.64 9.70
C LYS A 391 2.63 -31.98 10.78
N GLY A 392 1.40 -32.22 10.37
CA GLY A 392 0.36 -32.79 11.22
C GLY A 392 0.16 -34.27 10.91
N VAL A 393 -0.44 -34.99 11.86
CA VAL A 393 -0.86 -36.38 11.67
C VAL A 393 -2.35 -36.49 11.98
N ALA A 394 -3.14 -36.93 11.00
CA ALA A 394 -4.56 -37.21 11.19
C ALA A 394 -4.91 -38.52 10.47
N ASN A 395 -5.68 -39.40 11.12
CA ASN A 395 -6.07 -40.71 10.58
C ASN A 395 -4.88 -41.54 10.04
N GLY A 396 -3.72 -41.46 10.70
CA GLY A 396 -2.49 -42.15 10.30
C GLY A 396 -1.80 -41.61 9.04
N ARG A 397 -2.24 -40.47 8.50
CA ARG A 397 -1.60 -39.79 7.35
C ARG A 397 -0.92 -38.51 7.80
N GLU A 398 0.31 -38.31 7.34
CA GLU A 398 1.00 -37.03 7.46
C GLU A 398 0.45 -36.03 6.47
N PHE A 399 0.33 -34.77 6.88
CA PHE A 399 -0.01 -33.65 6.01
C PHE A 399 0.86 -32.44 6.34
N PRO A 400 1.17 -31.58 5.35
CA PRO A 400 1.91 -30.35 5.61
C PRO A 400 1.06 -29.42 6.48
N ALA A 401 1.65 -28.78 7.48
CA ALA A 401 0.92 -27.92 8.40
C ALA A 401 1.73 -26.66 8.71
N ILE A 402 1.03 -25.62 9.14
CA ILE A 402 1.65 -24.43 9.75
C ILE A 402 1.26 -24.38 11.22
N ARG A 403 2.20 -23.92 12.04
CA ARG A 403 2.04 -23.71 13.47
C ARG A 403 2.19 -22.24 13.79
N GLY A 404 1.37 -21.72 14.69
CA GLY A 404 1.51 -20.35 15.18
C GLY A 404 0.63 -20.10 16.41
N THR A 405 0.36 -18.83 16.69
CA THR A 405 -0.53 -18.41 17.78
C THR A 405 -1.72 -17.66 17.20
N SER A 406 -2.94 -18.07 17.55
CA SER A 406 -4.18 -17.40 17.16
C SER A 406 -4.22 -15.97 17.68
N LEU A 407 -5.11 -15.14 17.11
CA LEU A 407 -5.36 -13.80 17.65
C LEU A 407 -5.83 -13.81 19.12
N SER A 408 -6.52 -14.88 19.56
CA SER A 408 -6.93 -15.07 20.97
C SER A 408 -5.79 -15.51 21.89
N GLY A 409 -4.60 -15.83 21.36
CA GLY A 409 -3.43 -16.24 22.14
C GLY A 409 -3.24 -17.76 22.26
N GLU A 410 -4.05 -18.56 21.58
CA GLU A 410 -4.00 -20.03 21.65
C GLU A 410 -3.03 -20.60 20.61
N PRO A 411 -2.26 -21.66 20.93
CA PRO A 411 -1.46 -22.36 19.93
C PRO A 411 -2.34 -22.98 18.84
N LEU A 412 -2.00 -22.74 17.58
CA LEU A 412 -2.66 -23.33 16.42
C LEU A 412 -1.69 -24.23 15.65
N LEU A 413 -2.18 -25.38 15.20
CA LEU A 413 -1.55 -26.24 14.21
C LEU A 413 -2.62 -26.65 13.20
N LEU A 414 -2.51 -26.20 11.96
CA LEU A 414 -3.54 -26.44 10.95
C LEU A 414 -2.95 -26.64 9.55
N PHE A 415 -3.71 -27.34 8.72
CA PHE A 415 -3.54 -27.33 7.28
C PHE A 415 -4.47 -26.24 6.71
N PRO A 416 -3.93 -25.16 6.13
CA PRO A 416 -4.75 -24.00 5.73
C PRO A 416 -5.63 -24.27 4.49
N GLY A 417 -5.37 -25.37 3.76
CA GLY A 417 -6.02 -25.70 2.50
C GLY A 417 -5.15 -25.38 1.28
N GLU A 418 -5.68 -25.67 0.10
CA GLU A 418 -5.00 -25.43 -1.18
C GLU A 418 -5.38 -24.08 -1.79
N VAL A 419 -4.37 -23.26 -2.09
CA VAL A 419 -4.61 -21.98 -2.76
C VAL A 419 -4.89 -22.23 -4.25
N PRO A 420 -6.00 -21.72 -4.81
CA PRO A 420 -6.28 -21.90 -6.23
C PRO A 420 -5.24 -21.15 -7.07
N SER A 421 -4.72 -21.77 -8.12
CA SER A 421 -3.70 -21.18 -9.00
C SER A 421 -4.26 -20.18 -10.03
N HIS A 422 -5.57 -20.07 -10.13
CA HIS A 422 -6.31 -19.20 -11.05
C HIS A 422 -7.57 -18.70 -10.36
N ILE A 423 -8.25 -17.71 -10.96
CA ILE A 423 -9.52 -17.20 -10.43
C ILE A 423 -10.53 -18.35 -10.39
N PRO A 424 -10.97 -18.80 -9.20
CA PRO A 424 -11.86 -19.95 -9.12
C PRO A 424 -13.30 -19.55 -9.54
N PRO A 425 -14.08 -20.48 -10.13
CA PRO A 425 -15.50 -20.24 -10.40
C PRO A 425 -16.29 -20.14 -9.09
N ALA A 426 -17.42 -19.42 -9.08
CA ALA A 426 -18.23 -19.23 -7.87
C ALA A 426 -18.63 -20.55 -7.17
N GLN A 427 -18.85 -21.62 -7.94
CA GLN A 427 -19.20 -22.95 -7.41
C GLN A 427 -18.08 -23.58 -6.54
N TRP A 428 -16.84 -23.14 -6.71
CA TRP A 428 -15.68 -23.65 -5.97
C TRP A 428 -15.77 -23.35 -4.46
N TRP A 429 -16.39 -22.23 -4.07
CA TRP A 429 -16.60 -21.90 -2.66
C TRP A 429 -17.63 -22.81 -1.96
N ASN A 430 -18.49 -23.50 -2.73
CA ASN A 430 -19.48 -24.41 -2.15
C ASN A 430 -18.89 -25.80 -1.82
N THR A 431 -17.72 -26.12 -2.37
CA THR A 431 -17.14 -27.47 -2.31
C THR A 431 -15.87 -27.55 -1.47
N GLN A 432 -15.40 -26.42 -0.94
CA GLN A 432 -14.12 -26.31 -0.26
C GLN A 432 -14.23 -25.75 1.16
N GLY A 433 -13.38 -26.24 2.05
CA GLY A 433 -13.21 -25.73 3.41
C GLY A 433 -11.83 -25.10 3.56
N PHE A 434 -11.68 -23.82 3.20
CA PHE A 434 -10.49 -23.06 3.55
C PHE A 434 -10.60 -22.58 4.99
N ASP A 435 -9.47 -22.60 5.68
CA ASP A 435 -9.36 -22.01 7.01
C ASP A 435 -8.05 -21.21 7.08
N PHE A 436 -7.94 -20.16 6.24
CA PHE A 436 -6.78 -19.27 6.27
C PHE A 436 -6.84 -18.39 7.54
N GLN A 437 -6.33 -18.92 8.65
CA GLN A 437 -6.34 -18.25 9.94
C GLN A 437 -5.38 -17.05 9.99
N ALA A 438 -5.68 -16.11 10.88
CA ALA A 438 -4.80 -15.01 11.22
C ALA A 438 -3.95 -15.37 12.45
N PHE A 439 -2.66 -15.04 12.38
CA PHE A 439 -1.70 -15.32 13.43
C PHE A 439 -1.22 -14.04 14.11
N ARG A 440 -0.91 -14.13 15.41
CA ARG A 440 -0.14 -13.10 16.12
C ARG A 440 1.34 -13.18 15.70
N PRO A 441 2.10 -12.08 15.80
CA PRO A 441 3.55 -12.16 15.71
C PRO A 441 4.10 -13.16 16.73
N MET A 442 5.14 -13.89 16.34
CA MET A 442 5.86 -14.75 17.29
C MET A 442 6.62 -13.89 18.30
N PRO A 443 6.84 -14.38 19.54
CA PRO A 443 7.82 -13.78 20.44
C PRO A 443 9.21 -13.76 19.78
N MET A 444 9.85 -12.59 19.73
CA MET A 444 11.13 -12.39 19.04
C MET A 444 12.08 -11.58 19.92
N SER A 445 13.39 -11.79 19.74
CA SER A 445 14.40 -10.95 20.40
C SER A 445 14.60 -9.65 19.62
N ALA A 446 14.60 -8.52 20.31
CA ALA A 446 14.91 -7.21 19.73
C ALA A 446 16.35 -7.10 19.18
N HIS A 447 17.23 -8.06 19.50
CA HIS A 447 18.61 -8.10 19.02
C HIS A 447 18.79 -8.84 17.69
N GLN A 448 17.73 -9.45 17.16
CA GLN A 448 17.78 -10.23 15.92
C GLN A 448 16.94 -9.57 14.83
N ALA A 449 17.39 -9.70 13.59
CA ALA A 449 16.60 -9.29 12.44
C ALA A 449 15.26 -10.06 12.36
N LEU A 450 14.17 -9.37 12.03
CA LEU A 450 12.82 -9.94 11.97
C LEU A 450 12.74 -11.05 10.91
N PRO A 451 12.24 -12.24 11.24
CA PRO A 451 12.16 -13.34 10.29
C PRO A 451 11.20 -12.98 9.15
N HIS A 452 11.51 -13.35 7.91
CA HIS A 452 10.70 -13.02 6.73
C HIS A 452 10.68 -14.16 5.71
N ILE A 453 9.85 -14.02 4.67
CA ILE A 453 9.86 -14.86 3.47
C ILE A 453 9.99 -13.94 2.25
N ARG A 454 11.09 -14.04 1.51
CA ARG A 454 11.33 -13.35 0.22
C ARG A 454 11.35 -11.80 0.24
N LEU A 455 11.58 -11.18 1.40
CA LEU A 455 11.82 -9.73 1.48
C LEU A 455 13.10 -9.31 0.74
N ASP A 456 14.10 -10.18 0.74
CA ASP A 456 15.33 -10.10 -0.04
C ASP A 456 15.10 -10.12 -1.55
N ALA A 457 14.20 -10.97 -2.05
CA ALA A 457 13.82 -10.97 -3.46
C ALA A 457 13.10 -9.66 -3.86
N ALA A 458 12.29 -9.09 -2.96
CA ALA A 458 11.67 -7.79 -3.19
C ALA A 458 12.72 -6.66 -3.21
N LEU A 459 13.70 -6.68 -2.29
CA LEU A 459 14.83 -5.74 -2.29
C LEU A 459 15.66 -5.82 -3.57
N GLU A 460 15.95 -7.03 -4.06
CA GLU A 460 16.68 -7.24 -5.31
C GLU A 460 15.93 -6.64 -6.50
N PHE A 461 14.64 -6.96 -6.65
CA PHE A 461 13.84 -6.41 -7.72
C PHE A 461 13.78 -4.88 -7.66
N LEU A 462 13.52 -4.30 -6.49
CA LEU A 462 13.26 -2.87 -6.34
C LEU A 462 14.53 -2.00 -6.33
N LEU A 463 15.65 -2.50 -5.79
CA LEU A 463 16.85 -1.70 -5.52
C LEU A 463 18.14 -2.26 -6.12
N GLY A 464 18.17 -3.53 -6.56
CA GLY A 464 19.39 -4.23 -6.97
C GLY A 464 20.18 -3.51 -8.07
N ASP A 465 19.49 -3.00 -9.09
CA ASP A 465 20.09 -2.25 -10.20
C ASP A 465 20.71 -0.91 -9.79
N HIS A 466 20.25 -0.30 -8.70
CA HIS A 466 20.87 0.88 -8.13
C HIS A 466 22.09 0.59 -7.26
N LEU A 467 22.33 -0.68 -6.96
CA LEU A 467 23.44 -1.15 -6.13
C LEU A 467 24.54 -1.81 -6.94
N GLU A 468 24.49 -1.75 -8.28
CA GLU A 468 25.61 -2.14 -9.14
C GLU A 468 26.83 -1.19 -9.05
#